data_AF-A0A923QG58-F1
#
_entry.id   AF-A0A923QG58-F1
#
_cell.length_a   1.000
_cell.length_b   1.000
_cell.length_c   1.000
_cell.angle_alpha   90.00
_cell.angle_beta   90.00
_cell.angle_gamma   90.00
#
_symmetry.space_group_name_H-M   'P 1'
#
loop_
_entity.id
_entity.type
_entity.pdbx_description
1 polymer ?
#
loop_
_entity_poly.entity_id
_entity_poly.type
_entity_poly.pdbx_seq_one_letter_code
_entity_poly.pdbx_strand_id
1 'polypeptide(L)'
;TPGLYLLSNAHYHLMVTTAGGGYSRWNALALTRWNEDAGPRGGGLHCYMTEPGLGEVWSTVSRPLGQVPRWLPESACERDASFSPGLATLGVSALGIDIRTEVLVAPDDDVELRRLRITNQSARRRTLSLTSYAEIVLEAPSADSAHPAFEKLFIESALIGPAQTLVCSRRPSAPDEAAPSMFHLLVALGTFGFTQEADRRRFIGRGRCAYDLKAHDDDAALSGTVGAVLDPVMAIRYGDTLHQIEVHRPSSDVPGSGWSIDCDACSAPDVTLVDDRRAHLVCVRLHAKGA
;
A
#
# COMPACT_ATOMS: atom_id res chain seq x y z
N THR A 1 -7.90 9.01 -22.18
CA THR A 1 -7.67 7.55 -22.26
C THR A 1 -7.12 7.10 -20.92
N PRO A 2 -7.72 6.13 -20.22
CA PRO A 2 -7.08 5.61 -19.01
C PRO A 2 -5.82 4.87 -19.44
N GLY A 3 -4.65 5.44 -19.11
CA GLY A 3 -3.38 4.76 -19.29
C GLY A 3 -3.25 3.68 -18.22
N LEU A 4 -2.91 2.46 -18.63
CA LEU A 4 -2.42 1.44 -17.72
C LEU A 4 -0.93 1.22 -17.98
N TYR A 5 -0.22 0.79 -16.95
CA TYR A 5 1.19 0.48 -17.02
C TYR A 5 1.45 -0.88 -16.38
N LEU A 6 2.29 -1.67 -17.05
CA LEU A 6 2.66 -3.02 -16.63
C LEU A 6 4.13 -3.03 -16.23
N LEU A 7 4.40 -3.55 -15.03
CA LEU A 7 5.73 -3.69 -14.44
C LEU A 7 5.96 -5.16 -14.09
N SER A 8 7.16 -5.67 -14.34
CA SER A 8 7.48 -7.07 -14.04
C SER A 8 8.98 -7.34 -14.00
N ASN A 9 9.38 -8.34 -13.21
CA ASN A 9 10.70 -8.94 -13.15
C ASN A 9 10.68 -10.44 -13.57
N ALA A 10 9.79 -10.79 -14.52
CA ALA A 10 9.44 -12.15 -14.95
C ALA A 10 8.53 -12.96 -14.02
N HIS A 11 8.69 -12.86 -12.70
CA HIS A 11 7.87 -13.61 -11.74
C HIS A 11 6.79 -12.74 -11.07
N TYR A 12 7.14 -11.54 -10.63
CA TYR A 12 6.20 -10.56 -10.14
C TYR A 12 5.60 -9.78 -11.32
N HIS A 13 4.27 -9.62 -11.33
CA HIS A 13 3.56 -8.85 -12.33
C HIS A 13 2.64 -7.83 -11.65
N LEU A 14 2.78 -6.58 -12.06
CA LEU A 14 2.05 -5.46 -11.50
C LEU A 14 1.38 -4.69 -12.63
N MET A 15 0.09 -4.44 -12.49
CA MET A 15 -0.62 -3.45 -13.28
C MET A 15 -0.94 -2.24 -12.41
N VAL A 16 -0.63 -1.04 -12.90
CA VAL A 16 -0.99 0.23 -12.26
C VAL A 16 -1.71 1.10 -13.27
N THR A 17 -2.87 1.62 -12.90
CA THR A 17 -3.61 2.60 -13.70
C THR A 17 -3.08 4.01 -13.40
N THR A 18 -3.33 4.98 -14.29
CA THR A 18 -3.10 6.41 -13.99
C THR A 18 -3.81 6.88 -12.72
N ALA A 19 -4.83 6.15 -12.30
CA ALA A 19 -5.61 6.44 -11.12
C ALA A 19 -5.02 5.78 -9.84
N GLY A 20 -3.97 4.97 -9.95
CA GLY A 20 -3.29 4.31 -8.83
C GLY A 20 -3.92 3.03 -8.30
N GLY A 21 -5.06 2.60 -8.87
CA GLY A 21 -5.59 1.25 -8.68
C GLY A 21 -4.89 0.24 -9.60
N GLY A 22 -5.04 -1.05 -9.32
CA GLY A 22 -4.40 -2.08 -10.13
C GLY A 22 -4.37 -3.45 -9.46
N TYR A 23 -3.45 -4.31 -9.87
CA TYR A 23 -3.27 -5.62 -9.25
C TYR A 23 -1.81 -6.00 -9.13
N SER A 24 -1.56 -6.92 -8.22
CA SER A 24 -0.26 -7.53 -8.00
C SER A 24 -0.40 -9.06 -8.10
N ARG A 25 0.49 -9.68 -8.86
CA ARG A 25 0.53 -11.13 -9.09
C ARG A 25 1.94 -11.65 -8.93
N TRP A 26 2.06 -12.90 -8.50
CA TRP A 26 3.31 -13.64 -8.48
C TRP A 26 3.11 -14.95 -9.23
N ASN A 27 3.80 -15.10 -10.36
CA ASN A 27 3.57 -16.13 -11.35
C ASN A 27 2.06 -16.20 -11.70
N ALA A 28 1.44 -17.37 -11.49
CA ALA A 28 0.02 -17.58 -11.74
C ALA A 28 -0.89 -17.00 -10.64
N LEU A 29 -0.37 -16.71 -9.44
CA LEU A 29 -1.16 -16.37 -8.26
C LEU A 29 -1.47 -14.87 -8.19
N ALA A 30 -2.72 -14.53 -7.85
CA ALA A 30 -3.09 -13.19 -7.44
C ALA A 30 -2.65 -12.93 -6.00
N LEU A 31 -1.98 -11.81 -5.77
CA LEU A 31 -1.61 -11.36 -4.43
C LEU A 31 -2.69 -10.44 -3.88
N THR A 32 -3.09 -9.47 -4.71
CA THR A 32 -4.12 -8.50 -4.39
C THR A 32 -5.36 -8.72 -5.24
N ARG A 33 -6.54 -8.56 -4.64
CA ARG A 33 -7.80 -8.71 -5.35
C ARG A 33 -7.95 -7.62 -6.39
N TRP A 34 -8.40 -8.02 -7.58
CA TRP A 34 -8.73 -7.11 -8.67
C TRP A 34 -9.97 -7.60 -9.39
N ASN A 35 -10.80 -6.65 -9.83
CA ASN A 35 -11.98 -6.92 -10.61
C ASN A 35 -12.09 -5.83 -11.67
N GLU A 36 -12.05 -6.25 -12.93
CA GLU A 36 -12.09 -5.36 -14.11
C GLU A 36 -13.44 -4.63 -14.21
N ASP A 37 -14.54 -5.29 -13.84
CA ASP A 37 -15.90 -4.76 -13.89
C ASP A 37 -16.26 -3.94 -12.65
N ALA A 38 -15.42 -3.93 -11.61
CA ALA A 38 -15.64 -3.16 -10.39
C ALA A 38 -15.51 -1.64 -10.63
N GLY A 39 -15.11 -1.24 -11.84
CA GLY A 39 -14.99 0.15 -12.27
C GLY A 39 -14.10 0.92 -11.30
N PRO A 40 -14.60 1.99 -10.67
CA PRO A 40 -13.86 2.70 -9.67
C PRO A 40 -13.29 1.79 -8.56
N ARG A 41 -14.05 0.79 -8.11
CA ARG A 41 -13.74 -0.07 -6.96
C ARG A 41 -12.60 -1.06 -7.20
N GLY A 42 -11.84 -0.89 -8.28
CA GLY A 42 -10.67 -1.69 -8.62
C GLY A 42 -9.70 -1.77 -7.45
N GLY A 43 -9.34 -3.00 -7.09
CA GLY A 43 -8.51 -3.30 -5.93
C GLY A 43 -7.03 -3.00 -6.15
N GLY A 44 -6.18 -3.90 -5.65
CA GLY A 44 -4.75 -3.66 -5.51
C GLY A 44 -4.39 -3.11 -4.14
N LEU A 45 -3.27 -2.37 -4.11
CA LEU A 45 -2.73 -1.76 -2.91
C LEU A 45 -3.13 -0.28 -2.85
N HIS A 46 -3.72 0.10 -1.73
CA HIS A 46 -4.20 1.45 -1.45
C HIS A 46 -3.43 2.07 -0.28
N CYS A 47 -3.21 3.38 -0.36
CA CYS A 47 -2.62 4.16 0.73
C CYS A 47 -3.52 5.36 1.02
N TYR A 48 -3.92 5.46 2.28
CA TYR A 48 -4.80 6.50 2.81
C TYR A 48 -4.01 7.40 3.74
N MET A 49 -4.33 8.69 3.71
CA MET A 49 -3.83 9.68 4.63
C MET A 49 -4.99 10.39 5.31
N THR A 50 -4.89 10.57 6.61
CA THR A 50 -5.89 11.28 7.42
C THR A 50 -5.21 12.33 8.28
N GLU A 51 -5.95 13.38 8.64
CA GLU A 51 -5.54 14.37 9.65
C GLU A 51 -6.38 14.15 10.92
N PRO A 52 -5.80 13.59 11.99
CA PRO A 52 -6.55 13.27 13.19
C PRO A 52 -7.25 14.50 13.79
N GLY A 53 -8.50 14.32 14.22
CA GLY A 53 -9.32 15.37 14.82
C GLY A 53 -10.08 16.26 13.82
N LEU A 54 -9.78 16.18 12.52
CA LEU A 54 -10.62 16.77 11.47
C LEU A 54 -11.61 15.76 10.88
N GLY A 55 -11.39 14.45 11.09
CA GLY A 55 -12.20 13.38 10.48
C GLY A 55 -12.08 13.33 8.96
N GLU A 56 -11.07 14.00 8.38
CA GLU A 56 -10.88 14.08 6.94
C GLU A 56 -9.95 12.97 6.46
N VAL A 57 -10.45 12.21 5.49
CA VAL A 57 -9.70 11.14 4.82
C VAL A 57 -9.43 11.52 3.38
N TRP A 58 -8.20 11.29 2.95
CA TRP A 58 -7.83 11.37 1.55
C TRP A 58 -6.88 10.26 1.13
N SER A 59 -6.79 10.03 -0.18
CA SER A 59 -5.94 8.98 -0.76
C SER A 59 -4.63 9.58 -1.24
N THR A 60 -3.54 8.83 -1.13
CA THR A 60 -2.21 9.27 -1.61
C THR A 60 -2.05 9.15 -3.14
N VAL A 61 -2.98 8.44 -3.77
CA VAL A 61 -3.14 8.36 -5.22
C VAL A 61 -4.60 8.61 -5.59
N SER A 62 -4.85 8.76 -6.88
CA SER A 62 -6.16 9.18 -7.38
C SER A 62 -7.33 8.29 -6.90
N ARG A 63 -7.08 7.00 -6.71
CA ARG A 63 -7.98 5.98 -6.17
C ARG A 63 -7.39 5.42 -4.86
N PRO A 64 -8.17 4.77 -3.99
CA PRO A 64 -9.58 4.46 -4.14
C PRO A 64 -10.44 5.71 -4.11
N LEU A 65 -10.18 6.68 -3.22
CA LEU A 65 -11.16 7.71 -2.88
C LEU A 65 -11.69 8.59 -4.04
N GLY A 66 -10.95 8.78 -5.14
CA GLY A 66 -11.44 9.50 -6.33
C GLY A 66 -11.57 11.02 -6.13
N GLN A 67 -12.04 11.43 -4.96
CA GLN A 67 -12.19 12.79 -4.46
C GLN A 67 -11.46 12.91 -3.11
N VAL A 68 -10.91 14.09 -2.84
CA VAL A 68 -10.07 14.34 -1.68
C VAL A 68 -10.36 15.76 -1.17
N PRO A 69 -10.95 15.95 0.03
CA PRO A 69 -11.98 15.15 0.74
C PRO A 69 -13.34 15.08 0.00
N ARG A 70 -14.33 14.32 0.52
CA ARG A 70 -15.67 14.13 -0.10
C ARG A 70 -16.43 15.44 -0.40
N TRP A 71 -16.16 16.49 0.37
CA TRP A 71 -16.77 17.81 0.18
C TRP A 71 -15.98 18.68 -0.80
N LEU A 72 -14.76 18.30 -1.17
CA LEU A 72 -13.91 19.07 -2.06
C LEU A 72 -14.26 18.74 -3.52
N PRO A 73 -14.53 19.75 -4.36
CA PRO A 73 -14.77 19.52 -5.78
C PRO A 73 -13.53 18.93 -6.44
N GLU A 74 -13.73 18.06 -7.44
CA GLU A 74 -12.62 17.40 -8.17
C GLU A 74 -11.63 18.40 -8.77
N SER A 75 -12.10 19.59 -9.18
CA SER A 75 -11.27 20.69 -9.70
C SER A 75 -10.28 21.27 -8.70
N ALA A 76 -10.45 21.03 -7.40
CA ALA A 76 -9.53 21.49 -6.36
C ALA A 76 -8.47 20.44 -5.98
N CYS A 77 -8.42 19.33 -6.72
CA CYS A 77 -7.39 18.31 -6.61
C CYS A 77 -6.65 18.18 -7.96
N GLU A 78 -5.36 18.50 -7.95
CA GLU A 78 -4.51 18.27 -9.12
C GLU A 78 -3.95 16.86 -9.10
N ARG A 79 -3.93 16.22 -10.27
CA ARG A 79 -3.52 14.82 -10.44
C ARG A 79 -2.70 14.69 -11.70
N ASP A 80 -1.59 13.97 -11.59
CA ASP A 80 -0.78 13.60 -12.73
C ASP A 80 -0.31 12.15 -12.61
N ALA A 81 0.07 11.60 -13.76
CA ALA A 81 0.67 10.29 -13.84
C ALA A 81 1.69 10.30 -14.98
N SER A 82 2.88 9.77 -14.72
CA SER A 82 3.92 9.59 -15.72
C SER A 82 4.48 8.19 -15.62
N PHE A 83 4.76 7.59 -16.78
CA PHE A 83 5.34 6.26 -16.85
C PHE A 83 6.66 6.32 -17.60
N SER A 84 7.67 5.67 -17.02
CA SER A 84 9.00 5.49 -17.61
C SER A 84 9.42 4.02 -17.42
N PRO A 85 10.34 3.49 -18.25
CA PRO A 85 10.76 2.10 -18.12
C PRO A 85 11.09 1.72 -16.66
N GLY A 86 10.36 0.75 -16.12
CA GLY A 86 10.55 0.24 -14.75
C GLY A 86 9.95 1.10 -13.63
N LEU A 87 9.31 2.24 -13.92
CA LEU A 87 8.82 3.16 -12.91
C LEU A 87 7.50 3.86 -13.33
N ALA A 88 6.49 3.73 -12.47
CA ALA A 88 5.27 4.51 -12.54
C ALA A 88 5.27 5.59 -11.45
N THR A 89 5.01 6.84 -11.81
CA THR A 89 4.91 7.96 -10.88
C THR A 89 3.51 8.54 -10.92
N LEU A 90 2.91 8.71 -9.75
CA LEU A 90 1.55 9.23 -9.54
C LEU A 90 1.63 10.45 -8.62
N GLY A 91 1.04 11.57 -9.04
CA GLY A 91 0.97 12.81 -8.27
C GLY A 91 -0.46 13.14 -7.83
N VAL A 92 -0.58 13.61 -6.60
CA VAL A 92 -1.82 14.20 -6.07
C VAL A 92 -1.46 15.45 -5.26
N SER A 93 -2.07 16.58 -5.60
CA SER A 93 -1.98 17.82 -4.82
C SER A 93 -3.37 18.29 -4.42
N ALA A 94 -3.61 18.45 -3.12
CA ALA A 94 -4.87 18.93 -2.57
C ALA A 94 -4.67 19.52 -1.17
N LEU A 95 -5.47 20.52 -0.80
CA LEU A 95 -5.45 21.17 0.53
C LEU A 95 -4.05 21.68 0.96
N GLY A 96 -3.18 22.03 0.02
CA GLY A 96 -1.81 22.43 0.30
C GLY A 96 -0.92 21.27 0.74
N ILE A 97 -1.26 20.03 0.39
CA ILE A 97 -0.41 18.84 0.51
C ILE A 97 -0.15 18.29 -0.89
N ASP A 98 1.12 18.16 -1.26
CA ASP A 98 1.57 17.46 -2.47
C ASP A 98 2.07 16.06 -2.11
N ILE A 99 1.67 15.07 -2.88
CA ILE A 99 2.00 13.67 -2.69
C ILE A 99 2.51 13.10 -3.99
N ARG A 100 3.68 12.47 -3.94
CA ARG A 100 4.28 11.74 -5.06
C ARG A 100 4.45 10.28 -4.68
N THR A 101 3.78 9.40 -5.41
CA THR A 101 3.88 7.95 -5.26
C THR A 101 4.61 7.38 -6.46
N GLU A 102 5.76 6.79 -6.23
CA GLU A 102 6.55 6.06 -7.21
C GLU A 102 6.36 4.56 -6.98
N VAL A 103 6.13 3.82 -8.06
CA VAL A 103 5.81 2.40 -8.02
C VAL A 103 6.73 1.65 -8.98
N LEU A 104 7.41 0.63 -8.48
CA LEU A 104 8.33 -0.21 -9.23
C LEU A 104 8.30 -1.66 -8.72
N VAL A 105 8.81 -2.57 -9.54
CA VAL A 105 9.06 -3.97 -9.18
C VAL A 105 10.57 -4.14 -9.09
N ALA A 106 11.06 -4.73 -8.00
CA ALA A 106 12.49 -4.97 -7.84
C ALA A 106 12.99 -5.96 -8.92
N PRO A 107 14.16 -5.71 -9.52
CA PRO A 107 14.66 -6.55 -10.62
C PRO A 107 15.06 -7.96 -10.14
N ASP A 108 15.66 -8.05 -8.95
CA ASP A 108 16.29 -9.29 -8.45
C ASP A 108 15.46 -10.00 -7.37
N ASP A 109 14.42 -9.32 -6.85
CA ASP A 109 13.52 -9.86 -5.85
C ASP A 109 12.07 -9.69 -6.30
N ASP A 110 11.20 -10.66 -5.96
CA ASP A 110 9.76 -10.61 -6.25
C ASP A 110 9.02 -9.67 -5.29
N VAL A 111 9.39 -8.39 -5.39
CA VAL A 111 8.95 -7.31 -4.52
C VAL A 111 8.31 -6.19 -5.32
N GLU A 112 7.13 -5.76 -4.92
CA GLU A 112 6.60 -4.45 -5.29
C GLU A 112 6.99 -3.40 -4.25
N LEU A 113 7.55 -2.29 -4.74
CA LEU A 113 7.97 -1.16 -3.94
C LEU A 113 7.13 0.06 -4.33
N ARG A 114 6.49 0.67 -3.33
CA ARG A 114 5.80 1.96 -3.48
C ARG A 114 6.43 3.00 -2.57
N ARG A 115 7.09 4.00 -3.15
CA ARG A 115 7.71 5.12 -2.44
C ARG A 115 6.79 6.33 -2.44
N LEU A 116 6.37 6.78 -1.26
CA LEU A 116 5.53 7.97 -1.08
C LEU A 116 6.35 9.12 -0.52
N ARG A 117 6.35 10.26 -1.21
CA ARG A 117 6.87 11.54 -0.72
C ARG A 117 5.70 12.48 -0.44
N ILE A 118 5.63 13.02 0.77
CA ILE A 118 4.54 13.90 1.21
C ILE A 118 5.12 15.27 1.55
N THR A 119 4.59 16.32 0.93
CA THR A 119 5.03 17.69 1.06
C THR A 119 3.91 18.59 1.57
N ASN A 120 4.08 19.19 2.76
CA ASN A 120 3.16 20.20 3.27
C ASN A 120 3.54 21.59 2.71
N GLN A 121 2.72 22.10 1.79
CA GLN A 121 2.83 23.43 1.20
C GLN A 121 1.94 24.47 1.91
N SER A 122 1.15 24.04 2.89
CA SER A 122 0.29 24.95 3.65
C SER A 122 1.07 25.75 4.70
N ALA A 123 0.54 26.91 5.09
CA ALA A 123 1.15 27.74 6.12
C ALA A 123 1.03 27.16 7.55
N ARG A 124 0.24 26.10 7.72
CA ARG A 124 0.01 25.46 9.03
C ARG A 124 0.75 24.14 9.13
N ARG A 125 1.26 23.85 10.32
CA ARG A 125 1.72 22.50 10.67
C ARG A 125 0.51 21.56 10.67
N ARG A 126 0.68 20.36 10.13
CA ARG A 126 -0.34 19.31 10.08
C ARG A 126 0.19 18.03 10.71
N THR A 127 -0.68 17.35 11.44
CA THR A 127 -0.45 15.99 11.93
C THR A 127 -1.19 15.04 11.02
N LEU A 128 -0.49 14.09 10.42
CA LEU A 128 -1.07 13.17 9.46
C LEU A 128 -0.91 11.74 9.98
N SER A 129 -1.80 10.84 9.61
CA SER A 129 -1.61 9.39 9.75
C SER A 129 -1.67 8.75 8.37
N LEU A 130 -0.83 7.73 8.17
CA LEU A 130 -0.72 7.00 6.91
C LEU A 130 -1.20 5.57 7.15
N THR A 131 -2.11 5.10 6.32
CA THR A 131 -2.64 3.73 6.36
C THR A 131 -2.48 3.07 5.01
N SER A 132 -1.69 2.00 4.95
CA SER A 132 -1.62 1.13 3.78
C SER A 132 -2.66 0.01 3.90
N TYR A 133 -3.19 -0.45 2.78
CA TYR A 133 -4.30 -1.40 2.74
C TYR A 133 -4.27 -2.25 1.46
N ALA A 134 -4.48 -3.56 1.60
CA ALA A 134 -4.66 -4.48 0.47
C ALA A 134 -5.66 -5.59 0.80
N GLU A 135 -6.48 -5.97 -0.18
CA GLU A 135 -7.31 -7.18 -0.13
C GLU A 135 -6.51 -8.38 -0.65
N ILE A 136 -6.30 -9.40 0.19
CA ILE A 136 -5.38 -10.51 -0.11
C ILE A 136 -6.12 -11.68 -0.76
N VAL A 137 -5.42 -12.36 -1.69
CA VAL A 137 -5.96 -13.52 -2.44
C VAL A 137 -5.10 -14.78 -2.27
N LEU A 138 -3.82 -14.75 -2.66
CA LEU A 138 -2.89 -15.89 -2.64
C LEU A 138 -3.39 -17.15 -3.38
N GLU A 139 -4.09 -16.96 -4.51
CA GLU A 139 -4.69 -18.03 -5.32
C GLU A 139 -4.77 -17.59 -6.79
N ALA A 140 -4.96 -18.55 -7.71
CA ALA A 140 -5.26 -18.27 -9.11
C ALA A 140 -6.44 -17.29 -9.26
N PRO A 141 -6.32 -16.25 -10.12
CA PRO A 141 -7.38 -15.25 -10.31
C PRO A 141 -8.75 -15.83 -10.66
N SER A 142 -8.79 -16.93 -11.41
CA SER A 142 -10.02 -17.61 -11.80
C SER A 142 -10.74 -18.26 -10.61
N ALA A 143 -10.00 -18.81 -9.65
CA ALA A 143 -10.57 -19.42 -8.45
C ALA A 143 -11.11 -18.35 -7.47
N ASP A 144 -10.37 -17.27 -7.21
CA ASP A 144 -10.88 -16.14 -6.40
C ASP A 144 -12.12 -15.49 -7.05
N SER A 145 -12.14 -15.37 -8.38
CA SER A 145 -13.31 -14.82 -9.08
C SER A 145 -14.55 -15.73 -8.99
N ALA A 146 -14.36 -17.06 -9.06
CA ALA A 146 -15.45 -18.02 -8.98
C ALA A 146 -16.02 -18.15 -7.56
N HIS A 147 -15.15 -18.26 -6.54
CA HIS A 147 -15.55 -18.57 -5.17
C HIS A 147 -14.78 -17.75 -4.11
N PRO A 148 -14.87 -16.41 -4.13
CA PRO A 148 -14.03 -15.54 -3.29
C PRO A 148 -14.24 -15.78 -1.79
N ALA A 149 -15.47 -16.07 -1.36
CA ALA A 149 -15.76 -16.35 0.05
C ALA A 149 -15.14 -17.65 0.55
N PHE A 150 -14.97 -18.64 -0.33
CA PHE A 150 -14.34 -19.91 0.00
C PHE A 150 -12.83 -19.75 0.10
N GLU A 151 -12.21 -19.08 -0.89
CA GLU A 151 -10.76 -18.88 -0.93
C GLU A 151 -10.21 -18.16 0.29
N LYS A 152 -10.97 -17.18 0.80
CA LYS A 152 -10.62 -16.41 2.00
C LYS A 152 -10.43 -17.25 3.26
N LEU A 153 -11.12 -18.40 3.38
CA LEU A 153 -11.05 -19.26 4.58
C LEU A 153 -9.68 -19.92 4.78
N PHE A 154 -8.88 -19.97 3.72
CA PHE A 154 -7.56 -20.57 3.74
C PHE A 154 -6.45 -19.57 4.06
N ILE A 155 -6.76 -18.27 4.15
CA ILE A 155 -5.75 -17.25 4.45
C ILE A 155 -5.61 -17.08 5.96
N GLU A 156 -4.37 -17.14 6.43
CA GLU A 156 -4.00 -16.87 7.81
C GLU A 156 -2.93 -15.78 7.87
N SER A 157 -3.14 -14.81 8.76
CA SER A 157 -2.24 -13.68 8.95
C SER A 157 -1.44 -13.78 10.25
N ALA A 158 -0.23 -13.24 10.26
CA ALA A 158 0.62 -13.12 11.44
C ALA A 158 1.35 -11.77 11.44
N LEU A 159 1.67 -11.26 12.63
CA LEU A 159 2.50 -10.08 12.80
C LEU A 159 3.92 -10.48 13.21
N ILE A 160 4.91 -10.00 12.46
CA ILE A 160 6.32 -10.03 12.88
C ILE A 160 6.63 -8.69 13.53
N GLY A 161 6.44 -8.61 14.85
CA GLY A 161 6.51 -7.36 15.62
C GLY A 161 7.80 -6.55 15.43
N PRO A 162 9.00 -7.13 15.61
CA PRO A 162 10.26 -6.41 15.42
C PRO A 162 10.47 -5.85 14.02
N ALA A 163 9.89 -6.49 13.00
CA ALA A 163 9.98 -6.07 11.61
C ALA A 163 8.82 -5.14 11.19
N GLN A 164 7.80 -4.96 12.03
CA GLN A 164 6.57 -4.22 11.72
C GLN A 164 5.85 -4.75 10.47
N THR A 165 5.92 -6.06 10.26
CA THR A 165 5.51 -6.72 9.03
C THR A 165 4.29 -7.60 9.26
N LEU A 166 3.24 -7.40 8.45
CA LEU A 166 2.16 -8.38 8.32
C LEU A 166 2.57 -9.45 7.33
N VAL A 167 2.36 -10.72 7.69
CA VAL A 167 2.54 -11.87 6.80
C VAL A 167 1.19 -12.55 6.63
N CYS A 168 0.82 -12.90 5.40
CA CYS A 168 -0.31 -13.78 5.13
C CYS A 168 0.20 -15.00 4.41
N SER A 169 -0.31 -16.15 4.82
CA SER A 169 -0.04 -17.43 4.18
C SER A 169 -1.35 -18.12 3.84
N ARG A 170 -1.35 -18.88 2.74
CA ARG A 170 -2.45 -19.80 2.45
C ARG A 170 -2.18 -21.13 3.14
N ARG A 171 -3.14 -21.59 3.93
CA ARG A 171 -3.16 -22.91 4.54
C ARG A 171 -3.49 -23.94 3.46
N PRO A 172 -2.66 -24.98 3.30
CA PRO A 172 -2.94 -26.03 2.33
C PRO A 172 -4.22 -26.78 2.72
N SER A 173 -5.08 -27.02 1.73
CA SER A 173 -6.28 -27.85 1.86
C SER A 173 -5.99 -29.34 1.60
N ALA A 174 -4.87 -29.65 0.95
CA ALA A 174 -4.35 -31.00 0.73
C ALA A 174 -2.84 -31.10 1.04
N PRO A 175 -2.30 -32.28 1.40
CA PRO A 175 -0.90 -32.45 1.79
C PRO A 175 0.14 -31.97 0.75
N ASP A 176 -0.18 -32.11 -0.53
CA ASP A 176 0.70 -31.75 -1.65
C ASP A 176 0.42 -30.36 -2.24
N GLU A 177 -0.46 -29.58 -1.61
CA GLU A 177 -0.80 -28.23 -2.05
C GLU A 177 0.28 -27.24 -1.62
N ALA A 178 0.65 -26.33 -2.53
CA ALA A 178 1.57 -25.25 -2.21
C ALA A 178 0.97 -24.32 -1.13
N ALA A 179 1.82 -23.84 -0.22
CA ALA A 179 1.43 -22.90 0.83
C ALA A 179 2.10 -21.53 0.59
N PRO A 180 1.67 -20.76 -0.44
CA PRO A 180 2.27 -19.47 -0.75
C PRO A 180 2.11 -18.49 0.42
N SER A 181 3.11 -17.65 0.63
CA SER A 181 3.16 -16.67 1.71
C SER A 181 3.66 -15.33 1.22
N MET A 182 2.93 -14.26 1.49
CA MET A 182 3.32 -12.87 1.22
C MET A 182 3.47 -12.10 2.50
N PHE A 183 4.22 -11.00 2.42
CA PHE A 183 4.24 -10.00 3.46
C PHE A 183 3.88 -8.62 2.94
N HIS A 184 3.44 -7.76 3.84
CA HIS A 184 3.16 -6.36 3.62
C HIS A 184 3.82 -5.57 4.74
N LEU A 185 4.67 -4.64 4.34
CA LEU A 185 5.41 -3.78 5.24
C LEU A 185 5.19 -2.33 4.82
N LEU A 186 4.94 -1.46 5.79
CA LEU A 186 4.98 -0.03 5.63
C LEU A 186 6.18 0.47 6.43
N VAL A 187 7.08 1.23 5.81
CA VAL A 187 8.26 1.81 6.46
C VAL A 187 8.16 3.33 6.41
N ALA A 188 8.45 4.00 7.53
CA ALA A 188 8.52 5.44 7.62
C ALA A 188 9.85 5.86 8.26
N LEU A 189 10.46 6.94 7.75
CA LEU A 189 11.66 7.50 8.35
C LEU A 189 11.32 8.21 9.67
N GLY A 190 11.70 7.59 10.78
CA GLY A 190 11.43 8.04 12.15
C GLY A 190 10.91 6.92 13.04
N THR A 191 10.71 7.22 14.32
CA THR A 191 10.10 6.28 15.27
C THR A 191 8.61 6.57 15.38
N PHE A 192 7.79 5.69 14.83
CA PHE A 192 6.33 5.81 14.90
C PHE A 192 5.73 4.56 15.52
N GLY A 193 4.72 4.76 16.37
CA GLY A 193 3.81 3.68 16.73
C GLY A 193 3.06 3.21 15.50
N PHE A 194 2.83 1.90 15.41
CA PHE A 194 2.03 1.30 14.35
C PHE A 194 0.92 0.46 14.94
N THR A 195 -0.16 0.36 14.18
CA THR A 195 -1.28 -0.53 14.45
C THR A 195 -1.63 -1.26 13.16
N GLN A 196 -2.24 -2.43 13.27
CA GLN A 196 -2.52 -3.31 12.14
C GLN A 196 -3.93 -3.87 12.21
N GLU A 197 -4.46 -4.28 11.05
CA GLU A 197 -5.73 -4.99 10.95
C GLU A 197 -5.68 -6.03 9.84
N ALA A 198 -6.15 -7.24 10.16
CA ALA A 198 -6.30 -8.33 9.21
C ALA A 198 -7.76 -8.63 8.86
N ASP A 199 -8.75 -8.13 9.63
CA ASP A 199 -10.18 -8.34 9.36
C ASP A 199 -10.78 -7.15 8.58
N ARG A 200 -11.19 -7.39 7.32
CA ARG A 200 -11.83 -6.39 6.46
C ARG A 200 -13.06 -5.78 7.12
N ARG A 201 -13.86 -6.56 7.84
CA ARG A 201 -15.09 -6.07 8.46
C ARG A 201 -14.78 -5.07 9.57
N ARG A 202 -13.66 -5.24 10.26
CA ARG A 202 -13.18 -4.27 11.27
C ARG A 202 -12.60 -3.03 10.62
N PHE A 203 -11.84 -3.18 9.53
CA PHE A 203 -11.23 -2.06 8.81
C PHE A 203 -12.26 -1.21 8.04
N ILE A 204 -13.01 -1.84 7.12
CA ILE A 204 -13.97 -1.17 6.24
C ILE A 204 -15.29 -0.93 6.95
N GLY A 205 -15.79 -1.88 7.72
CA GLY A 205 -17.14 -1.83 8.29
C GLY A 205 -18.22 -2.49 7.42
N ARG A 206 -19.34 -2.84 8.05
CA ARG A 206 -20.45 -3.52 7.38
C ARG A 206 -21.15 -2.59 6.40
N GLY A 207 -21.34 -3.04 5.16
CA GLY A 207 -22.06 -2.29 4.12
C GLY A 207 -21.27 -1.13 3.52
N ARG A 208 -19.99 -0.98 3.90
CA ARG A 208 -19.10 0.05 3.36
C ARG A 208 -18.12 -0.54 2.35
N CYS A 209 -17.24 0.29 1.80
CA CYS A 209 -16.23 -0.11 0.82
C CYS A 209 -14.93 0.69 1.01
N ALA A 210 -13.93 0.46 0.17
CA ALA A 210 -12.61 1.10 0.25
C ALA A 210 -12.60 2.65 0.12
N TYR A 211 -13.79 3.26 0.01
CA TYR A 211 -14.08 4.67 -0.16
C TYR A 211 -14.70 5.31 1.09
N ASP A 212 -15.14 4.48 2.03
CA ASP A 212 -15.83 4.86 3.26
C ASP A 212 -15.40 3.84 4.32
N LEU A 213 -14.34 4.17 5.05
CA LEU A 213 -13.68 3.25 5.95
C LEU A 213 -14.09 3.53 7.39
N LYS A 214 -14.70 2.53 8.04
CA LYS A 214 -14.98 2.58 9.49
C LYS A 214 -13.73 2.91 10.31
N ALA A 215 -12.57 2.39 9.91
CA ALA A 215 -11.31 2.62 10.62
C ALA A 215 -10.88 4.10 10.69
N HIS A 216 -11.56 5.01 9.99
CA HIS A 216 -11.29 6.45 10.04
C HIS A 216 -12.38 7.27 10.75
N ASP A 217 -13.47 6.65 11.23
CA ASP A 217 -14.57 7.38 11.89
C ASP A 217 -14.10 8.04 13.21
N ASP A 218 -13.29 7.34 13.99
CA ASP A 218 -12.93 7.74 15.37
C ASP A 218 -11.43 8.05 15.55
N ASP A 219 -10.66 8.09 14.46
CA ASP A 219 -9.18 8.19 14.47
C ASP A 219 -8.47 7.18 15.40
N ALA A 220 -9.18 6.13 15.82
CA ALA A 220 -8.69 5.16 16.78
C ALA A 220 -7.60 4.25 16.18
N ALA A 221 -6.77 3.71 17.08
CA ALA A 221 -5.87 2.60 16.77
C ALA A 221 -6.62 1.45 16.06
N LEU A 222 -5.99 0.84 15.06
CA LEU A 222 -6.51 -0.40 14.49
C LEU A 222 -6.54 -1.48 15.57
N SER A 223 -7.50 -2.40 15.49
CA SER A 223 -7.80 -3.32 16.59
C SER A 223 -6.75 -4.41 16.82
N GLY A 224 -5.79 -4.55 15.90
CA GLY A 224 -4.66 -5.46 16.03
C GLY A 224 -4.95 -6.91 15.64
N THR A 225 -6.09 -7.21 15.02
CA THR A 225 -6.45 -8.59 14.65
C THR A 225 -5.43 -9.20 13.70
N VAL A 226 -5.04 -10.43 13.99
CA VAL A 226 -4.27 -11.33 13.13
C VAL A 226 -4.86 -12.75 13.25
N GLY A 227 -4.38 -13.68 12.44
CA GLY A 227 -4.83 -15.07 12.38
C GLY A 227 -5.80 -15.33 11.24
N ALA A 228 -6.58 -16.41 11.36
CA ALA A 228 -7.60 -16.80 10.41
C ALA A 228 -8.90 -16.00 10.64
N VAL A 229 -9.27 -15.17 9.67
CA VAL A 229 -10.48 -14.33 9.68
C VAL A 229 -11.33 -14.62 8.44
N LEU A 230 -12.61 -14.25 8.48
CA LEU A 230 -13.55 -14.54 7.38
C LEU A 230 -13.29 -13.71 6.12
N ASP A 231 -12.72 -12.52 6.27
CA ASP A 231 -12.44 -11.61 5.16
C ASP A 231 -11.06 -10.96 5.35
N PRO A 232 -9.98 -11.64 4.93
CA PRO A 232 -8.60 -11.26 5.18
C PRO A 232 -8.18 -10.04 4.36
N VAL A 233 -7.54 -9.09 5.04
CA VAL A 233 -6.87 -7.92 4.46
C VAL A 233 -5.50 -7.77 5.10
N MET A 234 -4.67 -6.90 4.54
CA MET A 234 -3.50 -6.37 5.22
C MET A 234 -3.65 -4.86 5.32
N ALA A 235 -3.76 -4.36 6.53
CA ALA A 235 -3.72 -2.93 6.79
C ALA A 235 -2.68 -2.60 7.85
N ILE A 236 -1.80 -1.66 7.55
CA ILE A 236 -0.82 -1.12 8.50
C ILE A 236 -1.00 0.39 8.55
N ARG A 237 -1.21 0.90 9.77
CA ARG A 237 -1.34 2.33 10.06
C ARG A 237 -0.18 2.79 10.92
N TYR A 238 0.45 3.88 10.52
CA TYR A 238 1.29 4.67 11.40
C TYR A 238 0.49 5.82 12.00
N GLY A 239 0.51 5.92 13.34
CA GLY A 239 -0.27 6.91 14.08
C GLY A 239 0.01 6.83 15.57
N ASP A 240 0.66 7.88 16.08
CA ASP A 240 0.31 8.50 17.37
C ASP A 240 1.01 9.86 17.53
N THR A 241 2.08 10.13 16.79
CA THR A 241 2.47 11.50 16.41
C THR A 241 3.42 11.43 15.21
N LEU A 242 2.96 11.78 14.01
CA LEU A 242 3.89 12.18 12.96
C LEU A 242 4.38 13.59 13.34
N HIS A 243 5.42 13.65 14.20
CA HIS A 243 6.06 14.92 14.52
C HIS A 243 6.66 15.51 13.25
N GLN A 244 6.07 16.64 12.82
CA GLN A 244 6.72 17.70 12.04
C GLN A 244 7.37 17.20 10.76
N ILE A 245 6.59 17.00 9.69
CA ILE A 245 7.19 17.08 8.34
C ILE A 245 7.51 18.56 8.11
N GLU A 246 8.66 19.00 8.62
CA GLU A 246 9.27 20.28 8.23
C GLU A 246 9.83 20.11 6.82
N VAL A 247 9.11 20.61 5.83
CA VAL A 247 9.59 20.65 4.46
C VAL A 247 10.18 22.02 4.22
N HIS A 248 11.51 22.05 4.04
CA HIS A 248 12.20 23.23 3.58
C HIS A 248 11.81 23.48 2.11
N ARG A 249 11.67 24.77 1.72
CA ARG A 249 11.53 25.12 0.30
C ARG A 249 12.69 24.48 -0.48
N PRO A 250 12.47 23.93 -1.69
CA PRO A 250 13.56 23.37 -2.46
C PRO A 250 14.57 24.49 -2.75
N SER A 251 15.79 24.36 -2.21
CA SER A 251 16.94 24.99 -2.86
C SER A 251 17.12 24.28 -4.20
N SER A 252 17.14 25.06 -5.27
CA SER A 252 17.53 24.59 -6.59
C SER A 252 18.92 23.95 -6.54
N ASP A 253 19.10 22.91 -7.37
CA ASP A 253 20.33 22.17 -7.67
C ASP A 253 20.61 20.93 -6.80
N VAL A 254 20.36 19.73 -7.34
CA VAL A 254 21.38 18.71 -7.68
C VAL A 254 20.80 17.71 -8.71
N PRO A 255 21.46 17.43 -9.85
CA PRO A 255 21.15 16.32 -10.73
C PRO A 255 21.99 15.07 -10.40
N GLY A 256 21.33 13.90 -10.38
CA GLY A 256 21.97 12.58 -10.40
C GLY A 256 22.09 11.88 -9.05
N SER A 257 21.35 10.78 -8.87
CA SER A 257 21.75 9.67 -8.00
C SER A 257 21.25 8.36 -8.61
N GLY A 258 22.21 7.50 -8.94
CA GLY A 258 21.99 6.14 -9.43
C GLY A 258 21.56 5.20 -8.30
N TRP A 259 20.97 4.08 -8.67
CA TRP A 259 20.52 3.04 -7.74
C TRP A 259 21.36 1.78 -7.93
N SER A 260 21.85 1.20 -6.84
CA SER A 260 22.26 -0.21 -6.76
C SER A 260 21.57 -0.86 -5.57
N ILE A 261 21.07 -2.07 -5.77
CA ILE A 261 20.48 -2.93 -4.73
C ILE A 261 21.44 -4.11 -4.62
N ASP A 262 22.26 -4.15 -3.57
CA ASP A 262 22.90 -5.39 -3.14
C ASP A 262 21.99 -6.01 -2.07
N CYS A 263 21.39 -7.15 -2.39
CA CYS A 263 20.53 -7.93 -1.50
C CYS A 263 21.24 -9.24 -1.17
N ASP A 264 22.12 -9.21 -0.17
CA ASP A 264 22.55 -10.43 0.50
C ASP A 264 21.81 -10.57 1.83
N ALA A 265 21.04 -11.65 1.92
CA ALA A 265 20.49 -12.34 3.08
C ALA A 265 20.39 -11.57 4.41
N CYS A 266 19.13 -11.46 4.88
CA CYS A 266 18.71 -11.27 6.27
C CYS A 266 19.82 -11.36 7.33
N SER A 267 20.43 -10.22 7.63
CA SER A 267 20.97 -9.90 8.94
C SER A 267 20.94 -8.37 9.07
N ALA A 268 19.97 -7.85 9.82
CA ALA A 268 19.99 -6.43 10.17
C ALA A 268 21.29 -6.10 10.94
N PRO A 269 21.81 -4.87 10.97
CA PRO A 269 21.35 -3.62 10.33
C PRO A 269 22.37 -3.03 9.32
N ASP A 270 21.90 -2.35 8.29
CA ASP A 270 22.47 -1.08 7.79
C ASP A 270 21.61 -0.56 6.62
N VAL A 271 20.54 0.15 6.99
CA VAL A 271 19.78 1.00 6.08
C VAL A 271 20.56 2.30 5.95
N THR A 272 21.24 2.54 4.83
CA THR A 272 21.46 3.92 4.39
C THR A 272 21.74 4.00 2.88
N LEU A 273 20.93 4.78 2.17
CA LEU A 273 21.47 5.97 1.48
C LEU A 273 20.43 7.10 1.55
N VAL A 274 20.95 8.21 2.08
CA VAL A 274 20.29 9.45 2.48
C VAL A 274 20.56 10.49 1.39
N ASP A 275 19.51 11.17 0.95
CA ASP A 275 19.54 12.61 0.74
C ASP A 275 18.12 13.19 0.91
N ASP A 276 18.04 14.36 1.52
CA ASP A 276 16.88 15.07 2.06
C ASP A 276 15.57 14.93 1.25
N ARG A 277 14.56 14.25 1.84
CA ARG A 277 13.09 14.47 1.75
C ARG A 277 12.33 13.19 2.06
N ARG A 278 11.74 13.12 3.27
CA ARG A 278 11.11 11.94 3.89
C ARG A 278 10.27 11.10 2.93
N ALA A 279 10.67 9.85 2.73
CA ALA A 279 9.99 8.86 1.92
C ALA A 279 9.37 7.76 2.82
N HIS A 280 8.18 7.28 2.45
CA HIS A 280 7.54 6.09 3.03
C HIS A 280 7.55 4.95 2.02
N LEU A 281 7.95 3.73 2.41
CA LEU A 281 8.04 2.57 1.53
C LEU A 281 6.94 1.57 1.88
N VAL A 282 6.12 1.18 0.91
CA VAL A 282 5.31 -0.03 1.02
C VAL A 282 6.01 -1.14 0.26
N CYS A 283 6.37 -2.21 0.97
CA CYS A 283 7.08 -3.37 0.44
C CYS A 283 6.17 -4.59 0.54
N VAL A 284 5.94 -5.26 -0.59
CA VAL A 284 5.23 -6.54 -0.65
C VAL A 284 6.17 -7.57 -1.23
N ARG A 285 6.62 -8.57 -0.45
CA ARG A 285 7.42 -9.71 -0.95
C ARG A 285 6.88 -11.05 -0.50
N LEU A 286 7.13 -12.09 -1.30
CA LEU A 286 6.78 -13.47 -0.96
C LEU A 286 8.01 -14.31 -0.68
N HIS A 287 7.81 -15.33 0.15
CA HIS A 287 8.76 -16.43 0.33
C HIS A 287 8.04 -17.76 0.06
N ALA A 288 8.68 -18.65 -0.70
CA ALA A 288 8.31 -20.06 -0.75
C ALA A 288 9.03 -20.79 0.40
N LYS A 289 8.32 -21.66 1.13
CA LYS A 289 8.94 -22.53 2.14
C LYS A 289 9.47 -23.78 1.43
N GLY A 290 10.78 -23.82 1.16
CA GLY A 290 11.47 -25.00 0.65
C GLY A 290 11.61 -25.06 -0.87
N ALA A 291 12.64 -24.40 -1.40
CA ALA A 291 13.41 -24.79 -2.57
C ALA A 291 14.82 -24.19 -2.42
#